data_AF-A0A1Z9J5M4-F1
#
_entry.id   AF-A0A1Z9J5M4-F1
#
_cell.length_a   1.000
_cell.length_b   1.000
_cell.length_c   1.000
_cell.angle_alpha   90.00
_cell.angle_beta   90.00
_cell.angle_gamma   90.00
#
_symmetry.space_group_name_H-M   'P 1'
#
loop_
_entity.id
_entity.type
_entity.pdbx_description
1 polymer ?
#
loop_
_entity_poly.entity_id
_entity_poly.type
_entity_poly.pdbx_seq_one_letter_code
_entity_poly.pdbx_strand_id
1 'polypeptide(L)'
;MRQLLSAAALMAVTFGPLLHSSTAQAAPATEPEMTLYSRITALNACLAVSNGVDFKKAIGIAGETLTQTIQGQNGGAIAQLGDEPLPIEDLRKGSINSVLIAVAQVCPDQMPDDVRAKIQEALQAGGGAE
;
A
#
# COMPACT_ATOMS: atom_id res chain seq x y z
N MET A 1 -52.95 -40.16 -20.82
CA MET A 1 -53.12 -38.69 -20.89
C MET A 1 -51.97 -38.08 -20.11
N ARG A 2 -50.86 -37.74 -20.76
CA ARG A 2 -50.65 -36.57 -21.65
C ARG A 2 -50.41 -35.31 -20.80
N GLN A 3 -49.11 -35.00 -20.69
CA GLN A 3 -48.47 -33.68 -20.64
C GLN A 3 -49.10 -32.62 -19.76
N LEU A 4 -48.32 -32.09 -18.82
CA LEU A 4 -48.14 -30.64 -18.62
C LEU A 4 -46.81 -30.45 -17.88
N LEU A 5 -45.70 -30.52 -18.63
CA LEU A 5 -44.42 -29.96 -18.20
C LEU A 5 -44.62 -28.45 -18.08
N SER A 6 -44.77 -27.95 -16.85
CA SER A 6 -44.86 -26.52 -16.58
C SER A 6 -43.57 -25.82 -17.03
N ALA A 7 -43.72 -24.97 -18.03
CA ALA A 7 -42.71 -24.14 -18.68
C ALA A 7 -42.14 -23.03 -17.78
N ALA A 8 -41.90 -23.31 -16.49
CA ALA A 8 -41.42 -22.33 -15.52
C ALA A 8 -39.88 -22.24 -15.45
N ALA A 9 -39.14 -23.11 -16.14
CA ALA A 9 -37.68 -23.20 -16.02
C ALA A 9 -36.89 -22.36 -17.06
N LEU A 10 -37.56 -21.55 -17.90
CA LEU A 10 -36.92 -20.90 -19.06
C LEU A 10 -36.88 -19.36 -19.05
N MET A 11 -37.17 -18.70 -17.92
CA MET A 11 -37.06 -17.24 -17.78
C MET A 11 -36.19 -16.81 -16.59
N ALA A 12 -34.91 -17.21 -16.57
CA ALA A 12 -33.95 -16.64 -15.62
C ALA A 12 -32.54 -16.46 -16.20
N VAL A 13 -32.40 -16.31 -17.52
CA VAL A 13 -31.08 -16.21 -18.19
C VAL A 13 -30.92 -14.93 -19.03
N THR A 14 -31.66 -13.84 -18.74
CA THR A 14 -31.55 -12.59 -19.54
C THR A 14 -31.21 -11.33 -18.75
N PHE A 15 -30.82 -11.42 -17.48
CA PHE A 15 -30.30 -10.27 -16.71
C PHE A 15 -28.79 -10.40 -16.45
N GLY A 16 -28.01 -10.26 -17.50
CA GLY A 16 -26.62 -9.84 -17.45
C GLY A 16 -26.29 -9.21 -18.80
N PRO A 17 -25.62 -8.03 -18.87
CA PRO A 17 -24.60 -7.56 -17.92
C PRO A 17 -24.67 -6.03 -17.66
N LEU A 18 -24.84 -5.59 -16.41
CA LEU A 18 -24.45 -4.22 -16.00
C LEU A 18 -23.89 -4.19 -14.58
N LEU A 19 -23.02 -5.15 -14.26
CA LEU A 19 -21.94 -4.86 -13.32
C LEU A 19 -20.78 -4.31 -14.16
N HIS A 20 -20.97 -3.12 -14.74
CA HIS A 20 -19.80 -2.29 -15.00
C HIS A 20 -19.31 -1.90 -13.62
N SER A 21 -18.26 -2.57 -13.15
CA SER A 21 -17.40 -1.95 -12.15
C SER A 21 -16.99 -0.61 -12.75
N SER A 22 -17.66 0.48 -12.36
CA SER A 22 -17.09 1.80 -12.55
C SER A 22 -15.75 1.72 -11.84
N THR A 23 -14.68 1.57 -12.61
CA THR A 23 -13.36 1.98 -12.16
C THR A 23 -13.47 3.48 -11.99
N ALA A 24 -14.11 3.92 -10.91
CA ALA A 24 -13.92 5.27 -10.41
C ALA A 24 -12.42 5.41 -10.33
N GLN A 25 -11.87 6.30 -11.17
CA GLN A 25 -10.43 6.52 -11.22
C GLN A 25 -10.00 6.78 -9.78
N ALA A 26 -9.20 5.87 -9.25
CA ALA A 26 -8.82 5.92 -7.85
C ALA A 26 -8.11 7.25 -7.62
N ALA A 27 -8.60 8.04 -6.66
CA ALA A 27 -7.98 9.33 -6.37
C ALA A 27 -6.54 9.10 -5.89
N PRO A 28 -5.58 9.97 -6.26
CA PRO A 28 -4.22 9.89 -5.74
C PRO A 28 -4.21 9.86 -4.21
N ALA A 29 -3.26 9.10 -3.64
CA ALA A 29 -3.14 8.97 -2.19
C ALA A 29 -2.88 10.34 -1.57
N THR A 30 -3.77 10.76 -0.68
CA THR A 30 -3.67 12.01 0.06
C THR A 30 -2.61 11.92 1.15
N GLU A 31 -2.15 13.06 1.66
CA GLU A 31 -1.20 13.09 2.78
C GLU A 31 -1.69 12.34 4.04
N PRO A 32 -2.96 12.48 4.48
CA PRO A 32 -3.49 11.68 5.59
C PRO A 32 -3.49 10.17 5.31
N GLU A 33 -3.80 9.76 4.07
CA GLU A 33 -3.73 8.34 3.67
C GLU A 33 -2.30 7.84 3.68
N MET A 34 -1.36 8.58 3.10
CA MET A 34 0.06 8.23 3.12
C MET A 34 0.61 8.13 4.56
N THR A 35 0.20 9.03 5.45
CA THR A 35 0.53 8.97 6.89
C THR A 35 -0.02 7.71 7.53
N LEU A 36 -1.29 7.38 7.26
CA LEU A 36 -1.94 6.18 7.78
C LEU A 36 -1.28 4.90 7.28
N TYR A 37 -1.09 4.77 5.96
CA TYR A 37 -0.51 3.59 5.33
C TYR A 37 0.93 3.36 5.80
N SER A 38 1.73 4.43 5.90
CA SER A 38 3.12 4.35 6.38
C SER A 38 3.18 3.94 7.85
N ARG A 39 2.27 4.43 8.71
CA ARG A 39 2.19 4.00 10.12
C ARG A 39 1.78 2.53 10.25
N ILE A 40 0.78 2.09 9.51
CA ILE A 40 0.32 0.68 9.53
C ILE A 40 1.44 -0.25 9.06
N THR A 41 2.12 0.10 7.98
CA THR A 41 3.20 -0.73 7.41
C THR A 41 4.44 -0.74 8.30
N ALA A 42 4.78 0.38 8.95
CA ALA A 42 5.80 0.41 9.99
C ALA A 42 5.46 -0.50 11.16
N LEU A 43 4.24 -0.43 11.70
CA LEU A 43 3.81 -1.32 12.79
C LEU A 43 3.90 -2.80 12.39
N ASN A 44 3.51 -3.15 11.16
CA ASN A 44 3.68 -4.51 10.64
C ASN A 44 5.16 -4.92 10.57
N ALA A 45 6.05 -4.05 10.11
CA ALA A 45 7.48 -4.32 10.09
C ALA A 45 8.04 -4.52 11.51
N CYS A 46 7.70 -3.63 12.45
CA CYS A 46 8.14 -3.72 13.85
C CYS A 46 7.66 -5.04 14.50
N LEU A 47 6.39 -5.42 14.26
CA LEU A 47 5.86 -6.68 14.78
C LEU A 47 6.60 -7.87 14.17
N ALA A 48 6.89 -7.86 12.86
CA ALA A 48 7.65 -8.92 12.22
C ALA A 48 9.05 -9.06 12.82
N VAL A 49 9.77 -7.95 13.03
CA VAL A 49 11.10 -7.96 13.66
C VAL A 49 11.04 -8.49 15.08
N SER A 50 10.04 -8.06 15.86
CA SER A 50 9.82 -8.56 17.23
C SER A 50 9.56 -10.07 17.30
N ASN A 51 9.07 -10.65 16.19
CA ASN A 51 8.83 -12.09 16.05
C ASN A 51 9.95 -12.82 15.30
N GLY A 52 11.14 -12.20 15.19
CA GLY A 52 12.35 -12.84 14.68
C GLY A 52 12.51 -12.82 13.16
N VAL A 53 11.71 -12.04 12.43
CA VAL A 53 11.97 -11.78 11.01
C VAL A 53 13.17 -10.83 10.89
N ASP A 54 14.13 -11.17 10.04
CA ASP A 54 15.27 -10.30 9.72
C ASP A 54 14.79 -8.88 9.35
N PHE A 55 15.48 -7.86 9.87
CA PHE A 55 15.09 -6.46 9.71
C PHE A 55 14.95 -6.07 8.24
N LYS A 56 15.94 -6.38 7.40
CA LYS A 56 15.92 -6.04 5.97
C LYS A 56 14.77 -6.73 5.27
N LYS A 57 14.51 -8.01 5.60
CA LYS A 57 13.37 -8.76 5.07
C LYS A 57 12.02 -8.15 5.51
N ALA A 58 11.88 -7.77 6.78
CA ALA A 58 10.67 -7.15 7.30
C ALA A 58 10.36 -5.82 6.60
N ILE A 59 11.37 -4.97 6.41
CA ILE A 59 11.26 -3.71 5.66
C ILE A 59 10.86 -3.97 4.20
N GLY A 60 11.48 -4.95 3.54
CA GLY A 60 11.13 -5.29 2.15
C GLY A 60 9.67 -5.73 2.00
N ILE A 61 9.18 -6.58 2.91
CA ILE A 61 7.78 -7.03 2.94
C ILE A 61 6.82 -5.85 3.18
N ALA A 62 7.12 -5.00 4.16
CA ALA A 62 6.32 -3.83 4.47
C ALA A 62 6.32 -2.79 3.35
N GLY A 63 7.45 -2.59 2.66
CA GLY A 63 7.56 -1.71 1.49
C GLY A 63 6.70 -2.19 0.32
N GLU A 64 6.74 -3.50 0.00
CA GLU A 64 5.86 -4.09 -1.01
C GLU A 64 4.38 -4.01 -0.59
N THR A 65 4.10 -4.15 0.70
CA THR A 65 2.74 -4.01 1.24
C THR A 65 2.22 -2.58 1.04
N LEU A 66 3.04 -1.57 1.32
CA LEU A 66 2.70 -0.17 1.09
C LEU A 66 2.50 0.12 -0.41
N THR A 67 3.38 -0.42 -1.27
CA THR A 67 3.28 -0.30 -2.73
C THR A 67 1.93 -0.83 -3.23
N GLN A 68 1.59 -2.06 -2.85
CA GLN A 68 0.34 -2.68 -3.27
C GLN A 68 -0.89 -2.01 -2.65
N THR A 69 -0.76 -1.44 -1.44
CA THR A 69 -1.82 -0.64 -0.82
C THR A 69 -2.11 0.61 -1.66
N ILE A 70 -1.08 1.36 -2.06
CA ILE A 70 -1.25 2.57 -2.88
C ILE A 70 -1.76 2.21 -4.28
N GLN A 71 -1.31 1.10 -4.87
CA GLN A 71 -1.86 0.61 -6.15
C GLN A 71 -3.34 0.25 -6.05
N GLY A 72 -3.72 -0.51 -5.02
CA GLY A 72 -5.09 -0.99 -4.86
C GLY A 72 -6.09 0.12 -4.50
N GLN A 73 -5.67 1.06 -3.65
CA GLN A 73 -6.56 2.10 -3.12
C GLN A 73 -6.55 3.38 -3.94
N ASN A 74 -5.41 3.71 -4.55
CA ASN A 74 -5.16 5.02 -5.19
C ASN A 74 -4.63 4.90 -6.62
N GLY A 75 -4.66 3.70 -7.21
CA GLY A 75 -4.21 3.47 -8.58
C GLY A 75 -2.70 3.68 -8.79
N GLY A 76 -1.91 3.78 -7.72
CA GLY A 76 -0.47 4.04 -7.79
C GLY A 76 -0.08 5.53 -7.84
N ALA A 77 -1.06 6.45 -7.76
CA ALA A 77 -0.82 7.88 -7.72
C ALA A 77 -0.73 8.39 -6.27
N ILE A 78 0.05 9.45 -6.05
CA ILE A 78 0.24 10.10 -4.75
C ILE A 78 0.07 11.60 -4.96
N ALA A 79 -0.87 12.23 -4.26
CA ALA A 79 -1.31 13.60 -4.51
C ALA A 79 -0.15 14.61 -4.48
N GLN A 80 0.81 14.44 -3.57
CA GLN A 80 1.99 15.32 -3.48
C GLN A 80 2.95 15.21 -4.67
N LEU A 81 2.83 14.16 -5.49
CA LEU A 81 3.67 13.89 -6.66
C LEU A 81 2.92 14.07 -7.99
N GLY A 82 1.59 14.28 -7.94
CA GLY A 82 0.71 14.49 -9.09
C GLY A 82 -0.38 13.43 -9.20
N ASP A 83 -1.23 13.60 -10.22
CA ASP A 83 -2.41 12.74 -10.42
C ASP A 83 -2.10 11.44 -11.18
N GLU A 84 -0.90 11.34 -11.76
CA GLU A 84 -0.48 10.19 -12.56
C GLU A 84 0.13 9.08 -11.68
N PRO A 85 -0.16 7.80 -11.97
CA PRO A 85 0.50 6.68 -11.32
C PRO A 85 2.01 6.72 -11.50
N LEU A 86 2.74 6.45 -10.42
CA LEU A 86 4.19 6.29 -10.51
C LEU A 86 4.55 4.97 -11.22
N PRO A 87 5.70 4.91 -11.93
CA PRO A 87 6.29 3.64 -12.35
C PRO A 87 6.46 2.72 -11.14
N ILE A 88 6.10 1.44 -11.29
CA ILE A 88 6.03 0.50 -10.16
C ILE A 88 7.35 0.39 -9.38
N GLU A 89 8.49 0.45 -10.07
CA GLU A 89 9.80 0.41 -9.42
C GLU A 89 10.08 1.65 -8.57
N ASP A 90 9.58 2.81 -8.97
CA ASP A 90 9.76 4.06 -8.25
C ASP A 90 8.80 4.14 -7.07
N LEU A 91 7.54 3.71 -7.26
CA LEU A 91 6.58 3.54 -6.16
C LEU A 91 7.11 2.58 -5.10
N ARG A 92 7.74 1.47 -5.52
CA ARG A 92 8.33 0.48 -4.61
C ARG A 92 9.50 1.05 -3.82
N LYS A 93 10.45 1.70 -4.49
CA LYS A 93 11.59 2.35 -3.81
C LYS A 93 11.11 3.42 -2.82
N GLY A 94 10.17 4.26 -3.24
CA GLY A 94 9.55 5.27 -2.40
C GLY A 94 8.89 4.65 -1.16
N SER A 95 8.10 3.59 -1.37
CA SER A 95 7.43 2.86 -0.30
C SER A 95 8.40 2.27 0.73
N ILE A 96 9.49 1.64 0.28
CA ILE A 96 10.53 1.10 1.17
C ILE A 96 11.15 2.24 2.01
N ASN A 97 11.46 3.39 1.40
CA ASN A 97 12.00 4.54 2.11
C ASN A 97 11.00 5.12 3.11
N SER A 98 9.72 5.25 2.75
CA SER A 98 8.66 5.70 3.65
C SER A 98 8.51 4.77 4.85
N VAL A 99 8.56 3.45 4.64
CA VAL A 99 8.53 2.46 5.72
C VAL A 99 9.75 2.62 6.64
N LEU A 100 10.96 2.79 6.10
CA LEU A 100 12.16 2.98 6.90
C LEU A 100 12.08 4.23 7.79
N ILE A 101 11.62 5.35 7.23
CA ILE A 101 11.42 6.60 7.99
C ILE A 101 10.36 6.40 9.08
N ALA A 102 9.24 5.76 8.74
CA ALA A 102 8.16 5.50 9.70
C ALA A 102 8.59 4.52 10.82
N VAL A 103 9.38 3.49 10.50
CA VAL A 103 9.96 2.57 11.49
C VAL A 103 10.90 3.31 12.45
N ALA A 104 11.71 4.25 11.97
CA ALA A 104 12.56 5.08 12.82
C ALA A 104 11.77 5.95 13.81
N GLN A 105 10.53 6.29 13.49
CA GLN A 105 9.63 7.05 14.38
C GLN A 105 8.82 6.14 15.32
N VAL A 106 8.49 4.92 14.90
CA VAL A 106 7.57 4.01 15.61
C VAL A 106 8.30 3.03 16.53
N CYS A 107 9.40 2.43 16.08
CA CYS A 107 10.17 1.43 16.84
C CYS A 107 11.70 1.57 16.62
N PRO A 108 12.29 2.74 16.96
CA PRO A 108 13.71 3.02 16.68
C PRO A 108 14.69 2.01 17.27
N ASP A 109 14.33 1.38 18.39
CA ASP A 109 15.17 0.41 19.09
C ASP A 109 15.28 -0.93 18.35
N GLN A 110 14.39 -1.20 17.40
CA GLN A 110 14.43 -2.42 16.58
C GLN A 110 15.30 -2.27 15.34
N MET A 111 15.76 -1.06 15.05
CA MET A 111 16.63 -0.79 13.92
C MET A 111 18.09 -1.13 14.23
N PRO A 112 18.82 -1.75 13.29
CA PRO A 112 20.27 -1.83 13.37
C PRO A 112 20.88 -0.43 13.51
N ASP A 113 21.91 -0.30 14.34
CA ASP A 113 22.52 0.99 14.69
C ASP A 113 23.03 1.74 13.47
N ASP A 114 23.63 1.03 12.51
CA ASP A 114 24.14 1.60 11.27
C ASP A 114 23.02 2.13 10.36
N VAL A 115 21.87 1.45 10.33
CA VAL A 115 20.69 1.89 9.58
C VAL A 115 20.07 3.11 10.25
N ARG A 116 19.92 3.09 11.58
CA ARG A 116 19.36 4.21 12.35
C ARG A 116 20.20 5.49 12.17
N ALA A 117 21.53 5.37 12.24
CA ALA A 117 22.44 6.48 12.01
C ALA A 117 22.27 7.10 10.61
N LYS A 118 22.20 6.26 9.57
CA LYS A 118 22.00 6.73 8.19
C LYS A 118 20.66 7.44 7.98
N ILE A 119 19.58 6.97 8.63
CA ILE A 119 18.29 7.66 8.54
C ILE A 119 18.36 9.02 9.23
N GLN A 120 18.97 9.10 10.42
CA GLN A 120 19.11 10.39 11.12
C GLN A 120 19.95 11.38 10.31
N GLU A 121 21.05 10.93 9.71
CA GLU A 121 21.86 11.74 8.81
C GLU A 121 21.04 12.24 7.61
N ALA A 122 20.27 11.35 6.96
CA ALA A 122 19.43 11.72 5.83
C ALA A 122 18.32 12.73 6.20
N LEU A 123 17.70 12.57 7.38
CA LEU A 123 16.69 13.50 7.87
C LEU A 123 17.30 14.87 8.21
N GLN A 124 18.51 14.91 8.78
CA GLN A 124 19.23 16.16 9.07
C GLN A 124 19.72 16.86 7.80
N ALA A 125 20.17 16.10 6.80
CA ALA A 125 20.59 16.64 5.52
C ALA A 125 19.41 17.15 4.67
N GLY A 126 18.25 16.49 4.76
CA GLY A 126 17.02 16.90 4.08
C GLY A 126 16.29 18.06 4.75
N GLY A 127 16.45 18.23 6.07
CA GLY A 127 15.90 19.36 6.85
C GLY A 127 16.73 20.65 6.80
N GLY A 128 17.82 20.69 6.01
CA GLY A 128 18.64 21.88 5.78
C GLY A 128 18.28 22.67 4.52
N ALA A 129 17.21 22.28 3.82
CA ALA A 129 16.66 22.97 2.66
C ALA A 129 15.26 23.50 3.00
N GLU A 130 15.20 24.40 3.99
CA GLU A 130 14.11 25.35 4.21
C GLU A 130 14.65 26.78 3.98
#